data_AF-A0AAW8KFW7-F1
#
_entry.id   AF-A0AAW8KFW7-F1
#
_cell.length_a   1.000
_cell.length_b   1.000
_cell.length_c   1.000
_cell.angle_alpha   90.00
_cell.angle_beta   90.00
_cell.angle_gamma   90.00
#
_symmetry.space_group_name_H-M   'P 1'
#
loop_
_entity.id
_entity.type
_entity.pdbx_description
1 polymer ?
#
loop_
_entity_poly.entity_id
_entity_poly.type
_entity_poly.pdbx_seq_one_letter_code
_entity_poly.pdbx_strand_id
1 'polypeptide(L)' 'FIAALAAQARDLHEAGWNLVVVSSGAIACGAPLLGFDCRPADMPSLQACASVGQCVLSAIYDEEFRAAG' A
#
# COMPACT_ATOMS: atom_id res chain seq x y z
N PHE A 1 -10.30 -0.32 -3.88
CA PHE A 1 -9.31 -0.07 -4.94
C PHE A 1 -8.28 -1.20 -4.99
N ILE A 2 -7.53 -1.47 -3.91
CA ILE A 2 -6.47 -2.51 -3.91
C ILE A 2 -7.00 -3.89 -4.32
N ALA A 3 -8.14 -4.34 -3.79
CA ALA A 3 -8.79 -5.59 -4.22
C ALA A 3 -9.01 -5.68 -5.75
N ALA A 4 -9.48 -4.59 -6.37
CA ALA A 4 -9.70 -4.55 -7.81
C ALA A 4 -8.39 -4.57 -8.60
N LEU A 5 -7.35 -3.90 -8.09
CA LEU A 5 -6.01 -3.96 -8.67
C LEU A 5 -5.43 -5.37 -8.56
N ALA A 6 -5.61 -6.06 -7.43
CA ALA A 6 -5.16 -7.44 -7.25
C ALA A 6 -5.85 -8.39 -8.25
N ALA A 7 -7.16 -8.24 -8.46
CA ALA A 7 -7.88 -9.00 -9.48
C ALA A 7 -7.34 -8.76 -10.89
N GLN A 8 -7.11 -7.50 -11.29
CA GLN A 8 -6.54 -7.17 -12.59
C GLN A 8 -5.11 -7.71 -12.77
N ALA A 9 -4.31 -7.64 -11.70
CA ALA A 9 -2.96 -8.18 -11.71
C ALA A 9 -2.95 -9.71 -11.83
N ARG A 10 -3.89 -10.41 -11.20
CA ARG A 10 -4.07 -11.86 -11.39
C ARG A 10 -4.39 -12.18 -12.85
N ASP A 11 -5.37 -11.48 -13.45
CA ASP A 11 -5.75 -11.73 -14.84
C ASP A 11 -4.55 -11.54 -15.81
N LEU A 12 -3.71 -10.54 -15.55
CA LEU A 12 -2.47 -10.33 -16.31
C LEU A 12 -1.41 -11.40 -16.02
N HIS A 13 -1.29 -11.87 -14.77
CA HIS A 13 -0.39 -12.96 -14.41
C HIS A 13 -0.77 -14.27 -15.10
N GLU A 14 -2.07 -14.61 -15.12
CA GLU A 14 -2.61 -15.78 -15.84
C GLU A 14 -2.37 -15.69 -17.35
N ALA A 15 -2.34 -14.48 -17.91
CA ALA A 15 -1.95 -14.24 -19.30
C ALA A 15 -0.44 -14.33 -19.56
N GLY A 16 0.38 -14.68 -18.56
CA GLY A 16 1.82 -14.95 -18.70
C GLY A 16 2.73 -13.73 -18.49
N TRP A 17 2.22 -12.63 -17.95
CA TRP A 17 3.01 -11.42 -17.71
C TRP A 17 3.73 -11.46 -16.35
N ASN A 18 4.94 -10.89 -16.31
CA ASN A 18 5.68 -10.63 -15.08
C ASN A 18 5.44 -9.19 -14.64
N LEU A 19 4.72 -9.02 -13.54
CA LEU A 19 4.23 -7.71 -13.09
C LEU A 19 5.07 -7.16 -11.95
N VAL A 20 5.21 -5.83 -11.93
CA VAL A 20 5.77 -5.08 -10.80
C VAL A 20 4.76 -4.00 -10.43
N VAL A 21 4.38 -3.95 -9.15
CA VAL A 21 3.49 -2.93 -8.61
C VAL A 21 4.31 -1.87 -7.89
N VAL A 22 4.14 -0.61 -8.30
CA VAL A 22 4.68 0.56 -7.59
C VAL A 22 3.49 1.37 -7.10
N SER A 23 3.34 1.50 -5.79
CA SER A 23 2.23 2.21 -5.18
C SER A 23 2.69 3.32 -4.24
N SER A 24 1.89 4.38 -4.19
CA SER A 24 1.93 5.37 -3.11
C SER A 24 1.08 4.91 -1.92
N GLY A 25 0.95 5.74 -0.89
CA GLY A 25 -0.03 5.57 0.19
C GLY A 25 0.54 5.37 1.58
N ALA A 26 1.81 4.98 1.71
CA ALA A 26 2.43 4.67 3.01
C ALA A 26 2.24 5.78 4.07
N ILE A 27 2.51 7.04 3.72
CA ILE A 27 2.33 8.18 4.65
C ILE A 27 0.87 8.32 5.10
N ALA A 28 -0.09 8.14 4.18
CA ALA A 28 -1.51 8.24 4.50
C ALA A 28 -1.97 7.11 5.41
N CYS A 29 -1.40 5.91 5.26
CA CYS A 29 -1.64 4.78 6.16
C CYS A 29 -1.03 4.99 7.55
N GLY A 30 0.15 5.62 7.63
CA GLY A 30 0.88 5.78 8.90
C GLY A 30 0.47 6.99 9.73
N ALA A 31 0.08 8.10 9.10
CA ALA A 31 -0.28 9.34 9.81
C ALA A 31 -1.33 9.17 10.93
N PRO A 32 -2.49 8.52 10.72
CA PRO A 32 -3.47 8.34 11.79
C PRO A 32 -2.96 7.44 12.93
N LEU A 33 -2.08 6.48 12.64
CA LEU A 33 -1.49 5.58 13.64
C LEU A 33 -0.50 6.30 14.57
N LEU A 34 0.06 7.41 14.11
CA LEU A 34 0.93 8.29 14.89
C LEU A 34 0.17 9.48 15.52
N GLY A 35 -1.17 9.50 15.39
CA GLY A 35 -2.02 10.53 16.00
C GLY A 35 -2.08 11.85 15.23
N PHE A 36 -1.73 11.87 13.94
CA PHE A 36 -1.89 13.05 13.11
C PHE A 36 -3.29 13.12 12.50
N ASP A 37 -3.99 14.23 12.72
CA ASP A 37 -5.31 14.51 12.10
C ASP A 37 -5.21 14.88 10.62
N CYS A 38 -4.04 15.34 10.18
CA CYS A 38 -3.76 15.72 8.81
C CYS A 38 -2.33 15.34 8.40
N ARG A 39 -2.03 15.41 7.11
CA ARG A 39 -0.68 15.09 6.62
C ARG A 39 0.34 16.08 7.23
N PRO A 40 1.38 15.60 7.93
CA PRO A 40 2.41 16.48 8.47
C PRO A 40 3.22 17.16 7.36
N ALA A 41 3.82 18.31 7.66
CA ALA A 41 4.54 19.12 6.68
C ALA A 41 6.06 18.96 6.74
N ASP A 42 6.61 18.54 7.87
CA ASP A 42 8.05 18.38 8.06
C ASP A 42 8.53 17.00 7.61
N MET A 43 9.77 16.96 7.09
CA MET A 43 10.36 15.73 6.55
C MET A 43 10.50 14.61 7.58
N PRO A 44 10.94 14.85 8.83
CA PRO A 44 11.03 13.79 9.84
C PRO A 44 9.68 13.11 10.11
N SER A 45 8.62 13.88 10.31
CA SER A 45 7.27 13.33 10.53
C SER A 45 6.75 12.59 9.31
N LEU A 46 6.99 13.11 8.10
CA LEU A 46 6.64 12.42 6.86
C LEU A 46 7.36 11.07 6.74
N GLN A 47 8.64 11.01 7.07
CA GLN A 47 9.42 9.76 7.05
C GLN A 47 8.93 8.78 8.12
N ALA A 48 8.63 9.24 9.33
CA ALA A 48 8.07 8.40 10.39
C ALA A 48 6.72 7.79 9.97
N CYS A 49 5.83 8.60 9.41
CA CYS A 49 4.56 8.12 8.85
C CYS A 49 4.77 7.11 7.72
N ALA A 50 5.72 7.36 6.81
CA ALA A 50 6.04 6.45 5.73
C ALA A 50 6.54 5.10 6.27
N SER A 51 7.46 5.09 7.23
CA SER A 51 7.99 3.86 7.83
C SER A 51 6.92 3.02 8.51
N VAL A 52 6.05 3.65 9.31
CA VAL A 52 4.94 2.93 9.99
C VAL A 52 3.91 2.43 8.98
N GLY A 53 3.48 3.30 8.08
CA GLY A 53 2.41 2.97 7.14
C GLY A 53 2.85 2.05 6.00
N GLN A 54 4.15 1.92 5.72
CA GLN A 54 4.65 0.97 4.72
C GLN A 54 4.34 -0.48 5.12
N CYS A 55 4.50 -0.84 6.40
CA CYS A 55 4.16 -2.18 6.88
C CYS A 55 2.66 -2.46 6.72
N VAL A 56 1.81 -1.48 7.03
CA VAL A 56 0.35 -1.60 6.90
C VAL A 56 -0.06 -1.73 5.44
N LEU A 57 0.46 -0.85 4.57
CA LEU A 57 0.16 -0.89 3.15
C LEU A 57 0.59 -2.23 2.53
N SER A 58 1.78 -2.73 2.89
CA SER A 58 2.25 -4.03 2.41
C SER A 58 1.37 -5.17 2.89
N ALA A 59 0.89 -5.14 4.13
CA ALA A 59 0.00 -6.19 4.66
C ALA A 59 -1.35 -6.22 3.94
N ILE A 60 -1.92 -5.05 3.64
CA ILE A 60 -3.18 -4.96 2.86
C ILE A 60 -2.98 -5.50 1.44
N TYR A 61 -1.89 -5.13 0.77
CA TYR A 61 -1.58 -5.72 -0.54
C TYR A 61 -1.43 -7.24 -0.45
N ASP A 62 -0.69 -7.76 0.53
CA ASP A 62 -0.46 -9.19 0.73
C ASP A 62 -1.78 -9.95 0.99
N GLU A 63 -2.69 -9.39 1.79
CA GLU A 63 -4.02 -9.95 2.01
C GLU A 63 -4.85 -10.00 0.72
N GLU A 64 -4.94 -8.89 0.00
CA GLU A 64 -5.77 -8.78 -1.20
C GLU A 64 -5.22 -9.61 -2.37
N PHE A 65 -3.89 -9.69 -2.53
CA PHE A 65 -3.27 -10.56 -3.51
C PHE A 65 -3.52 -12.04 -3.18
N ARG A 66 -3.40 -12.46 -1.91
CA ARG A 66 -3.75 -13.83 -1.53
C ARG A 66 -5.23 -14.16 -1.73
N ALA A 67 -6.11 -13.21 -1.47
CA ALA A 67 -7.54 -13.38 -1.68
C ALA A 67 -7.91 -13.48 -3.17
N ALA A 68 -7.16 -12.83 -4.06
CA ALA A 68 -7.39 -12.89 -5.50
C ALA A 68 -7.05 -14.27 -6.11
N GLY A 69 -6.11 -15.00 -5.51
CA GLY A 69 -5.62 -16.31 -5.98
C GLY A 69 -4.23 -16.22 -6.62
#